data_AF-A0A3C1R8V4-F1
#
_entry.id   AF-A0A3C1R8V4-F1
#
_cell.length_a   1.000
_cell.length_b   1.000
_cell.length_c   1.000
_cell.angle_alpha   90.00
_cell.angle_beta   90.00
_cell.angle_gamma   90.00
#
_symmetry.space_group_name_H-M   'P 1'
#
loop_
_entity.id
_entity.type
_entity.pdbx_description
1 polymer ?
#
loop_
_entity_poly.entity_id
_entity_poly.type
_entity_poly.pdbx_seq_one_letter_code
_entity_poly.pdbx_strand_id
1 'polypeptide(L)'
;MKCIWKGFGQSIEMNSFRRPLYECISPLTDNGFYIDKLVEPKPTKEFKQLDSRHYKELNQFPAFVCIRAVKKTPVKCINEISISSNGFGNGN
;
A
#
# COMPACT_ATOMS: atom_id res chain seq x y z
N MET A 1 7.45 -2.56 -21.26
CA MET A 1 8.31 -3.50 -22.05
C MET A 1 7.64 -4.86 -22.00
N LYS A 2 7.59 -5.60 -23.12
CA LYS A 2 7.10 -6.98 -23.09
C LYS A 2 8.25 -7.91 -22.69
N CYS A 3 8.02 -8.78 -21.72
CA CYS A 3 9.02 -9.71 -21.19
C CYS A 3 8.48 -11.14 -21.18
N ILE A 4 9.31 -12.11 -21.56
CA ILE A 4 8.94 -13.52 -21.50
C ILE A 4 9.21 -14.02 -20.08
N TRP A 5 8.14 -14.38 -19.36
CA TRP A 5 8.24 -15.04 -18.06
C TRP A 5 8.20 -16.55 -18.26
N LYS A 6 9.19 -17.25 -17.70
CA LYS A 6 9.39 -18.70 -17.86
C LYS A 6 9.07 -19.50 -16.59
N GLY A 7 8.31 -18.91 -15.66
CA GLY A 7 7.92 -19.58 -14.42
C GLY A 7 6.99 -20.77 -14.68
N PHE A 8 7.06 -21.79 -13.81
CA PHE A 8 6.15 -22.95 -13.80
C PHE A 8 6.09 -23.77 -15.10
N GLY A 9 7.20 -23.84 -15.85
CA GLY A 9 7.35 -24.74 -16.99
C GLY A 9 6.70 -24.28 -18.30
N GLN A 10 6.09 -23.09 -18.32
CA GLN A 10 5.54 -22.49 -19.54
C GLN A 10 6.07 -21.08 -19.74
N SER A 11 6.33 -20.71 -20.99
CA SER A 11 6.77 -19.35 -21.33
C SER A 11 5.56 -18.51 -21.71
N ILE A 12 5.28 -17.46 -20.96
CA ILE A 12 4.19 -16.52 -21.24
C ILE A 12 4.74 -15.11 -21.41
N GLU A 13 4.19 -14.38 -22.38
CA GLU A 13 4.52 -12.98 -22.60
C GLU A 13 3.76 -12.12 -21.58
N MET A 14 4.50 -11.38 -20.76
CA MET A 14 3.96 -10.48 -19.74
C MET A 14 4.31 -9.03 -20.07
N ASN A 15 3.36 -8.13 -19.81
CA ASN A 15 3.63 -6.70 -19.86
C ASN A 15 4.26 -6.25 -18.53
N SER A 16 5.48 -5.70 -18.60
CA SER A 16 6.15 -5.09 -17.46
C SER A 16 5.98 -3.57 -17.48
N PHE A 17 5.40 -3.05 -16.40
CA PHE A 17 5.18 -1.62 -16.15
C PHE A 17 6.10 -1.17 -15.01
N ARG A 18 7.15 -0.42 -15.35
CA ARG A 18 8.06 0.16 -14.37
C ARG A 18 7.52 1.51 -13.91
N ARG A 19 7.50 1.73 -12.60
CA ARG A 19 7.16 3.02 -11.98
C ARG A 19 8.24 3.45 -10.99
N PRO A 20 8.56 4.74 -10.90
CA PRO A 20 9.34 5.26 -9.78
C PRO A 20 8.55 5.12 -8.48
N LEU A 21 9.26 5.08 -7.34
CA LEU A 21 8.64 4.89 -6.02
C LEU A 21 7.52 5.90 -5.73
N TYR A 22 7.71 7.16 -6.13
CA TYR A 22 6.70 8.21 -5.99
C TYR A 22 5.37 7.83 -6.67
N GLU A 23 5.40 7.36 -7.92
CA GLU A 23 4.19 6.94 -8.65
C GLU A 23 3.55 5.67 -8.08
N CYS A 24 4.26 4.91 -7.25
CA CYS A 24 3.68 3.81 -6.47
C CYS A 24 3.00 4.30 -5.19
N ILE A 25 3.51 5.37 -4.57
CA ILE A 25 3.04 5.87 -3.27
C ILE A 25 1.92 6.91 -3.42
N SER A 26 2.05 7.88 -4.33
CA SER A 26 1.11 8.99 -4.47
C SER A 26 -0.35 8.54 -4.66
N PRO A 27 -0.65 7.51 -5.48
CA PRO A 27 -2.02 7.03 -5.59
C PRO A 27 -2.64 6.60 -4.26
N LEU A 28 -1.85 6.11 -3.30
CA LEU A 28 -2.35 5.76 -1.97
C LEU A 28 -2.63 7.02 -1.15
N THR A 29 -1.69 7.96 -1.12
CA THR A 29 -1.80 9.16 -0.28
C THR A 29 -2.87 10.13 -0.77
N ASP A 30 -3.05 10.22 -2.09
CA ASP A 30 -4.00 11.11 -2.75
C ASP A 30 -5.43 10.59 -2.62
N ASN A 31 -5.60 9.25 -2.57
CA ASN A 31 -6.91 8.60 -2.42
C ASN A 31 -7.28 8.31 -0.96
N GLY A 32 -6.74 9.11 -0.03
CA GLY A 32 -7.20 9.08 1.36
C GLY A 32 -6.67 7.88 2.17
N PHE A 33 -5.44 7.45 1.93
CA PHE A 33 -4.73 6.51 2.80
C PHE A 33 -3.49 7.15 3.43
N TYR A 34 -3.16 6.73 4.66
CA TYR A 34 -1.85 6.93 5.25
C TYR A 34 -0.98 5.71 4.95
N ILE A 35 0.31 5.94 4.70
CA ILE A 35 1.29 4.85 4.66
C ILE A 35 1.65 4.52 6.11
N ASP A 36 1.32 3.30 6.52
CA ASP A 36 1.61 2.80 7.86
C ASP A 36 2.93 2.04 7.91
N LYS A 37 3.28 1.31 6.84
CA LYS A 37 4.57 0.62 6.75
C LYS A 37 5.04 0.47 5.30
N LEU A 38 6.33 0.71 5.07
CA LEU A 38 7.03 0.42 3.82
C LEU A 38 8.16 -0.58 4.13
N VAL A 39 8.20 -1.70 3.42
CA VAL A 39 9.23 -2.74 3.63
C VAL A 39 9.81 -3.16 2.28
N GLU A 40 11.13 -3.13 2.17
CA GLU A 40 11.89 -3.80 1.11
C GLU A 40 12.37 -5.15 1.66
N PRO A 41 11.65 -6.26 1.40
CA PRO A 41 11.98 -7.55 1.98
C PRO A 41 13.32 -8.07 1.47
N LYS A 42 14.13 -8.57 2.39
CA LYS A 42 15.38 -9.28 2.09
C LYS A 42 15.13 -10.79 2.05
N PRO A 43 15.88 -11.54 1.24
CA PRO A 43 15.76 -12.99 1.22
C PRO A 43 16.13 -13.59 2.58
N THR A 44 15.47 -14.70 2.97
CA THR A 44 15.75 -15.36 4.24
C THR A 44 17.05 -16.16 4.20
N LYS A 45 17.60 -16.52 5.36
CA LYS A 45 18.87 -17.27 5.42
C LYS A 45 18.74 -18.65 4.77
N GLU A 46 17.56 -19.26 4.85
CA GLU A 46 17.23 -20.55 4.24
C GLU A 46 17.25 -20.44 2.71
N PHE A 47 16.81 -19.31 2.14
CA PHE A 47 16.87 -19.06 0.70
C PHE A 47 18.30 -19.12 0.14
N LYS A 48 19.31 -18.78 0.95
CA LYS A 48 20.72 -18.88 0.55
C LYS A 48 21.14 -20.30 0.19
N GLN A 49 20.54 -21.32 0.83
CA GLN A 49 20.87 -22.72 0.59
C GLN A 49 20.29 -23.20 -0.75
N LEU A 50 19.11 -22.71 -1.12
CA LEU A 50 18.45 -23.04 -2.38
C LEU A 50 19.06 -22.27 -3.55
N ASP A 51 19.36 -20.98 -3.34
CA ASP A 51 19.89 -20.11 -4.38
C ASP A 51 20.83 -19.03 -3.83
N SER A 52 22.10 -19.39 -3.69
CA SER A 52 23.14 -18.50 -3.15
C SER A 52 23.45 -17.29 -4.05
N ARG A 53 23.20 -17.41 -5.36
CA ARG A 53 23.43 -16.33 -6.33
C ARG A 53 22.37 -15.26 -6.17
N HIS A 54 21.10 -15.63 -6.29
CA HIS A 54 20.00 -14.68 -6.13
C HIS A 54 19.91 -14.17 -4.69
N TYR A 55 20.33 -14.94 -3.68
CA TYR A 55 20.44 -14.43 -2.32
C TYR A 55 21.39 -13.22 -2.22
N LYS A 56 22.55 -13.25 -2.88
CA LYS A 56 23.49 -12.12 -2.89
C LYS A 56 22.92 -10.92 -3.65
N GLU A 57 22.34 -11.18 -4.82
CA GLU A 57 21.76 -10.16 -5.69
C GLU A 57 20.59 -9.42 -5.01
N LEU A 58 19.63 -10.17 -4.45
CA LEU A 58 18.44 -9.61 -3.80
C LEU A 58 18.75 -8.88 -2.48
N ASN A 59 19.91 -9.12 -1.87
CA ASN A 59 20.39 -8.32 -0.74
C ASN A 59 20.96 -6.96 -1.16
N GLN A 60 21.38 -6.81 -2.42
CA GLN A 60 21.87 -5.55 -2.99
C GLN A 60 20.77 -4.78 -3.70
N PHE A 61 19.91 -5.49 -4.43
CA PHE A 61 18.81 -4.94 -5.22
C PHE A 61 17.50 -5.61 -4.83
N PRO A 62 16.67 -4.97 -3.97
CA PRO A 62 15.40 -5.55 -3.55
C PRO A 62 14.47 -5.72 -4.75
N ALA A 63 13.92 -6.94 -4.92
CA ALA A 63 12.98 -7.23 -6.01
C ALA A 63 11.55 -6.80 -5.71
N PHE A 64 11.22 -6.54 -4.45
CA PHE A 64 9.86 -6.23 -4.01
C PHE A 64 9.82 -5.02 -3.11
N VAL A 65 8.68 -4.34 -3.13
CA VAL A 65 8.30 -3.31 -2.16
C VAL A 65 6.93 -3.71 -1.61
N CYS A 66 6.84 -3.85 -0.30
CA CYS A 66 5.60 -4.16 0.40
C CYS A 66 5.11 -2.89 1.11
N ILE A 67 3.89 -2.46 0.80
CA ILE A 67 3.28 -1.26 1.38
C ILE A 67 2.05 -1.64 2.18
N ARG A 68 2.02 -1.26 3.46
CA ARG A 68 0.82 -1.30 4.29
C ARG A 68 0.26 0.12 4.39
N ALA A 69 -0.99 0.27 3.95
CA ALA A 69 -1.69 1.54 3.98
C ALA A 69 -2.97 1.42 4.82
N VAL A 70 -3.30 2.47 5.57
CA VAL A 70 -4.50 2.54 6.41
C VAL A 70 -5.38 3.68 5.92
N LYS A 71 -6.69 3.44 5.85
CA LYS A 71 -7.65 4.45 5.38
C LYS A 71 -7.63 5.66 6.32
N LYS A 72 -7.55 6.86 5.78
CA LYS A 72 -7.74 8.10 6.55
C LYS A 72 -9.18 8.10 7.05
N THR A 73 -9.38 8.07 8.36
CA THR A 73 -10.71 8.27 8.93
C THR A 73 -11.13 9.71 8.60
N PRO A 74 -12.26 9.92 7.90
CA PRO A 74 -12.75 11.27 7.69
C PRO A 74 -13.08 11.88 9.05
N VAL A 75 -12.58 13.09 9.30
CA VAL A 75 -13.03 13.88 10.44
C VAL A 75 -14.53 14.12 10.23
N LYS A 76 -15.38 13.58 11.09
CA LYS A 76 -16.79 14.00 11.12
C LYS A 76 -16.79 15.46 11.54
N CYS A 77 -17.20 16.37 10.65
CA CYS A 77 -17.50 17.74 11.03
C CYS A 77 -18.62 17.72 12.08
N ILE A 78 -18.26 17.91 13.35
CA ILE A 78 -19.22 18.12 14.44
C ILE A 78 -19.63 19.59 14.44
N ASN A 79 -20.49 20.02 13.51
CA ASN A 79 -21.08 21.36 13.55
C ASN A 79 -22.51 21.33 13.01
N GLU A 80 -23.45 20.77 13.78
CA GLU A 80 -24.83 21.27 13.87
C GLU A 80 -25.37 20.89 15.26
N ILE A 81 -24.98 21.67 16.28
CA ILE A 81 -25.74 21.74 17.53
C ILE A 81 -26.85 22.77 17.27
N SER A 82 -27.95 22.31 16.70
CA SER A 82 -29.21 23.07 16.66
C SER A 82 -29.88 22.88 18.02
N ILE A 83 -29.57 23.76 18.98
CA ILE A 83 -30.39 23.90 20.19
C ILE A 83 -31.70 24.54 19.73
N SER A 84 -32.76 23.74 19.56
CA SER A 84 -34.11 24.27 19.47
C SER A 84 -34.54 24.70 20.88
N SER A 85 -34.22 25.94 21.24
CA SER A 85 -34.93 26.64 22.30
C SER A 85 -36.36 26.88 21.82
N ASN A 86 -37.31 26.04 22.24
CA ASN A 86 -38.72 26.38 22.44
C ASN A 86 -39.43 25.24 23.17
N GLY A 87 -39.11 25.12 24.45
CA GLY A 87 -39.84 24.31 25.42
C GLY A 87 -40.03 25.13 26.68
N PHE A 88 -41.02 26.04 26.68
CA PHE A 88 -41.67 26.51 27.90
C PHE A 88 -43.16 26.65 27.61
N GLY A 89 -43.91 25.66 28.06
CA GLY A 89 -45.35 25.77 28.23
C GLY A 89 -45.68 26.64 29.44
N ASN A 90 -46.76 27.40 29.30
CA ASN A 90 -47.70 27.75 30.37
C ASN A 90 -49.08 27.47 29.74
N GLY A 91 -49.98 26.62 30.24
CA GLY A 91 -50.19 26.21 31.63
C GLY A 91 -51.05 27.24 32.34
N ASN A 92 -52.38 27.16 32.12
CA ASN A 92 -53.51 27.82 32.79
C ASN A 92 -53.47 29.33 33.04
#